data_AF-J0LDI7-F1
#
_entry.id   AF-J0LDI7-F1
#
_cell.length_a   1.000
_cell.length_b   1.000
_cell.length_c   1.000
_cell.angle_alpha   90.00
_cell.angle_beta   90.00
_cell.angle_gamma   90.00
#
_symmetry.space_group_name_H-M   'P 1'
#
loop_
_entity.id
_entity.type
_entity.pdbx_description
1 polymer ?
#
loop_
_entity_poly.entity_id
_entity_poly.type
_entity_poly.pdbx_seq_one_letter_code
_entity_poly.pdbx_strand_id
1 'polypeptide(L)' 'LFAYRDRNDELVPLTKKAFLGRLNEIWAAAGMKTVSGHCFRIGGTTALLKLGVDTDIVKMCGRWKSDSFLRYWR' A
#
# COMPACT_ATOMS: atom_id res chain seq x y z
N LEU A 1 -15.24 -0.76 -2.66
CA LEU A 1 -14.52 -1.66 -3.58
C LEU A 1 -13.92 -0.78 -4.68
N PHE A 2 -12.68 -1.02 -5.12
CA PHE A 2 -12.08 -0.29 -6.24
C PHE A 2 -12.23 -1.08 -7.54
N ALA A 3 -12.39 -0.40 -8.67
CA ALA A 3 -12.50 -1.00 -9.99
C ALA A 3 -11.82 -0.12 -11.05
N TYR A 4 -11.48 -0.72 -12.18
CA TYR A 4 -10.93 -0.02 -13.34
C TYR A 4 -11.60 -0.53 -14.61
N ARG A 5 -11.52 0.24 -15.70
CA ARG A 5 -11.96 -0.22 -17.02
C ARG A 5 -10.80 -0.90 -17.73
N ASP A 6 -11.07 -2.08 -18.28
CA ASP A 6 -10.08 -2.79 -19.08
C ASP A 6 -10.06 -2.30 -20.54
N ARG A 7 -9.37 -3.03 -21.42
CA ARG A 7 -9.22 -2.64 -22.83
C ARG A 7 -10.52 -2.78 -23.63
N ASN A 8 -11.49 -3.53 -23.11
CA ASN A 8 -12.81 -3.73 -23.69
C ASN A 8 -13.85 -2.79 -23.09
N ASP A 9 -13.42 -1.80 -22.29
CA ASP A 9 -14.27 -0.88 -21.53
C ASP A 9 -15.10 -1.56 -20.41
N GLU A 10 -14.77 -2.81 -20.05
CA GLU A 10 -15.49 -3.55 -19.02
C GLU A 10 -15.04 -3.12 -17.61
N LEU A 11 -15.99 -3.00 -16.68
CA LEU A 11 -15.70 -2.64 -15.31
C LEU A 11 -15.20 -3.86 -14.52
N VAL A 12 -13.90 -3.90 -14.22
CA VAL A 12 -13.24 -5.01 -13.55
C VAL A 12 -12.86 -4.65 -12.10
N PRO A 13 -13.16 -5.49 -11.10
CA PRO A 13 -12.70 -5.28 -9.74
C PRO A 13 -11.17 -5.23 -9.64
N LEU A 14 -10.64 -4.21 -8.96
CA LEU A 14 -9.21 -4.09 -8.73
C LEU A 14 -8.77 -5.06 -7.63
N THR A 15 -8.20 -6.19 -8.04
CA THR A 15 -7.63 -7.17 -7.12
C THR A 15 -6.24 -6.78 -6.67
N LYS A 16 -5.81 -7.27 -5.51
CA LYS A 16 -4.42 -7.15 -5.03
C LYS A 16 -3.40 -7.62 -6.08
N LYS A 17 -3.70 -8.73 -6.78
CA LYS A 17 -2.82 -9.28 -7.81
C LYS A 17 -2.68 -8.33 -8.99
N ALA A 18 -3.79 -7.81 -9.51
CA ALA A 18 -3.78 -6.86 -10.63
C ALA A 18 -3.03 -5.57 -10.26
N PHE A 19 -3.32 -5.01 -9.09
CA PHE A 19 -2.67 -3.79 -8.61
C PHE A 19 -1.15 -3.96 -8.43
N LEU A 20 -0.72 -5.00 -7.71
CA LEU A 20 0.71 -5.26 -7.49
C LEU A 20 1.43 -5.66 -8.77
N GLY A 21 0.79 -6.42 -9.66
CA GLY A 21 1.36 -6.77 -10.96
C GLY A 21 1.68 -5.52 -11.78
N ARG A 22 0.69 -4.62 -11.91
CA ARG A 22 0.86 -3.41 -12.70
C ARG A 22 1.96 -2.49 -12.16
N LEU A 23 2.04 -2.31 -10.85
CA LEU A 23 3.09 -1.46 -10.27
C LEU A 23 4.48 -2.07 -10.39
N ASN A 24 4.61 -3.38 -10.21
CA ASN A 24 5.91 -4.05 -10.36
C ASN A 24 6.40 -4.08 -11.81
N GLU A 25 5.51 -4.10 -12.81
CA GLU A 25 5.90 -3.88 -14.21
C GLU A 25 6.54 -2.50 -14.41
N ILE A 26 5.88 -1.45 -13.90
CA ILE A 26 6.36 -0.05 -14.02
C ILE A 26 7.70 0.11 -13.29
N TRP A 27 7.81 -0.42 -12.07
CA TRP A 27 9.03 -0.34 -11.28
C TRP A 27 10.17 -1.14 -11.88
N ALA A 28 9.92 -2.34 -12.41
CA ALA A 28 10.93 -3.12 -13.10
C ALA A 28 11.48 -2.37 -14.32
N ALA A 29 10.61 -1.73 -15.11
CA ALA A 29 11.03 -0.90 -16.25
C ALA A 29 11.91 0.29 -15.83
N ALA A 30 11.73 0.79 -14.60
CA ALA A 30 12.54 1.85 -14.00
C ALA A 30 13.77 1.32 -13.22
N GLY A 31 14.10 0.03 -13.29
CA GLY A 31 15.24 -0.57 -12.59
C GLY A 31 15.06 -0.68 -11.06
N MET A 32 13.82 -0.56 -10.57
CA MET A 32 13.50 -0.66 -9.14
C MET A 32 13.18 -2.09 -8.72
N LYS A 33 13.35 -2.36 -7.41
CA LYS A 33 13.05 -3.67 -6.82
C LYS A 33 11.55 -3.94 -6.76
N THR A 34 11.18 -5.21 -6.81
CA THR A 34 9.82 -5.68 -6.59
C THR A 34 9.31 -5.30 -5.21
N VAL A 35 8.10 -4.74 -5.15
CA VAL A 35 7.43 -4.31 -3.94
C VAL A 35 6.24 -5.22 -3.67
N SER A 36 6.14 -5.69 -2.43
CA SER A 36 5.02 -6.50 -1.96
C SER A 36 3.91 -5.63 -1.34
N GLY A 37 2.71 -6.20 -1.19
CA GLY A 37 1.65 -5.54 -0.42
C GLY A 37 2.04 -5.22 1.03
N HIS A 38 2.98 -5.96 1.62
CA HIS A 38 3.48 -5.69 2.97
C HIS A 38 4.27 -4.38 3.03
N CYS A 39 5.03 -4.07 1.97
CA CYS A 39 5.78 -2.82 1.85
C CYS A 39 4.84 -1.61 1.87
N PHE A 40 3.67 -1.70 1.23
CA PHE A 40 2.65 -0.63 1.30
C PHE A 40 2.11 -0.43 2.71
N ARG A 41 1.87 -1.51 3.47
CA ARG A 41 1.40 -1.39 4.84
C ARG A 41 2.42 -0.69 5.73
N ILE A 42 3.70 -1.02 5.57
CA ILE A 42 4.79 -0.35 6.28
C ILE A 42 4.91 1.11 5.83
N GLY A 43 5.02 1.35 4.51
CA GLY A 43 5.19 2.69 3.96
C GLY A 43 4.03 3.64 4.27
N GLY A 44 2.80 3.14 4.22
CA GLY A 44 1.61 3.89 4.64
C GLY A 44 1.62 4.24 6.13
N THR A 45 2.06 3.31 6.98
CA THR A 45 2.27 3.58 8.41
C THR A 45 3.31 4.69 8.60
N THR A 46 4.50 4.56 8.00
CA THR A 46 5.55 5.58 8.06
C THR A 46 5.07 6.94 7.56
N ALA A 47 4.32 6.98 6.45
CA ALA A 47 3.80 8.22 5.89
C ALA A 47 2.83 8.92 6.85
N LEU A 48 1.89 8.19 7.46
CA LEU A 48 0.94 8.77 8.42
C LEU A 48 1.65 9.28 9.67
N LEU A 49 2.60 8.52 10.21
CA LEU A 49 3.41 8.95 11.37
C LEU A 49 4.20 10.22 11.07
N LYS A 50 4.81 10.32 9.88
CA LYS A 50 5.54 11.52 9.44
C LYS A 50 4.65 12.75 9.26
N LEU A 51 3.37 12.54 8.96
CA LEU A 51 2.38 13.62 8.89
C LEU A 51 1.87 14.06 10.28
N GLY A 52 2.38 13.46 11.37
CA GLY A 52 1.94 13.77 12.73
C GLY A 52 0.54 13.25 13.04
N VAL A 53 0.03 12.29 12.26
CA VAL A 53 -1.25 11.65 12.56
C VAL A 53 -1.11 10.90 13.87
N ASP A 54 -2.10 11.07 14.75
CA ASP A 54 -2.15 10.44 16.05
C ASP A 54 -1.91 8.92 15.99
N THR A 55 -1.12 8.40 16.93
CA THR A 55 -0.71 6.98 16.97
C THR A 55 -1.88 6.02 16.99
N ASP A 56 -2.96 6.35 17.70
CA ASP A 56 -4.12 5.48 17.81
C ASP A 56 -4.89 5.42 16.50
N ILE A 57 -4.95 6.53 15.77
CA ILE A 57 -5.50 6.58 14.42
C ILE A 57 -4.64 5.73 13.47
N VAL A 58 -3.31 5.88 13.51
CA VAL A 58 -2.41 5.06 12.67
C VAL A 58 -2.53 3.56 13.00
N LYS A 59 -2.63 3.22 14.29
CA LYS A 59 -2.82 1.85 14.78
C LYS A 59 -4.12 1.26 14.27
N MET A 60 -5.20 2.02 14.34
CA MET A 60 -6.53 1.65 13.84
C MET A 60 -6.53 1.46 12.32
N CYS A 61 -6.02 2.44 11.57
CA CYS A 61 -5.94 2.37 10.10
C CYS A 61 -5.09 1.19 9.62
N GLY A 62 -3.94 0.93 10.26
CA GLY A 62 -3.06 -0.17 9.91
C GLY A 62 -3.50 -1.55 10.45
N ARG A 63 -4.58 -1.58 11.25
CA ARG A 63 -5.10 -2.77 11.96
C ARG A 63 -4.01 -3.47 12.76
N TRP A 64 -3.20 -2.68 13.47
CA TRP A 64 -2.10 -3.18 14.28
C TRP A 64 -2.61 -3.64 15.64
N LYS A 65 -2.33 -4.90 15.99
CA LYS A 65 -2.72 -5.45 17.31
C LYS A 65 -1.82 -4.93 18.45
N SER A 66 -0.56 -4.62 18.15
CA SER A 66 0.45 -4.15 19.12
C SER A 66 1.12 -2.89 18.62
N ASP A 67 1.93 -2.26 19.47
CA ASP A 67 2.66 -1.02 19.16
C ASP A 67 3.93 -1.24 18.33
N SER A 68 4.05 -2.42 17.71
CA SER A 68 5.15 -2.75 16.80
C SER A 68 5.26 -1.77 15.61
N PHE A 69 4.18 -1.08 15.26
CA PHE A 69 4.16 -0.07 14.21
C PHE A 69 4.95 1.19 14.55
N LEU A 70 5.16 1.50 15.84
CA LEU A 70 5.96 2.64 16.28
C LEU A 70 7.43 2.55 15.82
N ARG A 71 7.93 1.34 15.52
CA ARG A 71 9.28 1.15 14.96
C ARG A 71 9.46 1.79 13.58
N TYR A 72 8.36 2.11 12.91
CA TYR A 72 8.35 2.79 11.62
C TYR A 72 8.29 4.32 11.75
N TRP A 73 8.25 4.85 12.98
CA TRP A 73 8.45 6.25 13.29
C TRP A 73 9.96 6.56 13.23
N ARG A 74 10.43 6.98 12.06
CA ARG A 74 11.83 7.35 11.80
C ARG A 74 11.93 8.68 11.10
#